data_AF-F1YX48-F1
#
_entry.id   AF-F1YX48-F1
#
_cell.length_a   1.000
_cell.length_b   1.000
_cell.length_c   1.000
_cell.angle_alpha   90.00
_cell.angle_beta   90.00
_cell.angle_gamma   90.00
#
_symmetry.space_group_name_H-M   'P 1'
#
loop_
_entity.id
_entity.type
_entity.pdbx_description
1 polymer ?
#
loop_
_entity_poly.entity_id
_entity_poly.type
_entity_poly.pdbx_seq_one_letter_code
_entity_poly.pdbx_strand_id
1 'polypeptide(L)'
;MKLSKILYNISKLILSWTICFILLTYYNEFNILDLKELVTNQLISPFPSENEQQLSFIKLIMILGFSFVSFLSTYKMMAEISVDMKMMIKSHCKNERCYQISIMKIIINIFVKEFLWQALFILYFLSIKYQSIVVVVDVLCLLFVWFLVDSITYFLITYFCSDSVLTIVLISIEIIFRIFFINHITYLLMIFCLFYCFVAIRRLKCVRNKKWIHN
;
A
#
# COMPACT_ATOMS: atom_id res chain seq x y z
N MET A 1 -14.89 -15.90 21.47
CA MET A 1 -13.76 -15.33 20.69
C MET A 1 -14.00 -15.20 19.18
N LYS A 2 -14.66 -16.14 18.50
CA LYS A 2 -14.94 -15.99 17.03
C LYS A 2 -15.95 -14.90 16.71
N LEU A 3 -17.00 -14.75 17.53
CA LEU A 3 -18.09 -13.79 17.27
C LEU A 3 -17.64 -12.32 17.36
N SER A 4 -16.83 -11.96 18.38
CA SER A 4 -16.30 -10.59 18.53
C SER A 4 -15.37 -10.21 17.38
N LYS A 5 -14.58 -11.15 16.87
CA LYS A 5 -13.71 -10.94 15.70
C LYS A 5 -14.52 -10.74 14.41
N ILE A 6 -15.62 -11.48 14.26
CA ILE A 6 -16.56 -11.31 13.13
C ILE A 6 -17.24 -9.95 13.20
N LEU A 7 -17.79 -9.58 14.35
CA LEU A 7 -18.44 -8.28 14.56
C LEU A 7 -17.49 -7.11 14.30
N TYR A 8 -16.25 -7.20 14.77
CA TYR A 8 -15.21 -6.21 14.50
C TYR A 8 -14.91 -6.07 13.00
N ASN A 9 -14.79 -7.19 12.28
CA ASN A 9 -14.53 -7.14 10.84
C ASN A 9 -15.73 -6.55 10.07
N ILE A 10 -16.96 -6.87 10.47
CA ILE A 10 -18.17 -6.32 9.85
C ILE A 10 -18.28 -4.81 10.11
N SER A 11 -18.06 -4.36 11.34
CA SER A 11 -18.13 -2.93 11.68
C SER A 11 -17.03 -2.13 10.97
N LYS A 12 -15.81 -2.68 10.90
CA LYS A 12 -14.70 -2.15 10.12
C LYS A 12 -15.09 -1.99 8.63
N LEU A 13 -15.70 -3.02 8.06
CA LEU A 13 -16.11 -3.03 6.66
C LEU A 13 -17.17 -1.95 6.38
N ILE A 14 -18.23 -1.89 7.20
CA ILE A 14 -19.28 -0.88 7.09
C ILE A 14 -18.70 0.53 7.19
N LEU A 15 -17.83 0.77 8.15
CA LEU A 15 -17.22 2.09 8.36
C LEU A 15 -16.28 2.50 7.23
N SER A 16 -15.50 1.56 6.69
CA SER A 16 -14.66 1.82 5.51
C SER A 16 -15.51 2.14 4.27
N TRP A 17 -16.63 1.44 4.10
CA TRP A 17 -17.55 1.64 2.99
C TRP A 17 -18.25 3.01 3.08
N THR A 18 -18.73 3.41 4.27
CA THR A 18 -19.40 4.70 4.45
C THR A 18 -18.44 5.88 4.25
N ILE A 19 -17.20 5.81 4.73
CA ILE A 19 -16.22 6.88 4.51
C ILE A 19 -15.88 6.99 3.02
N CYS A 20 -15.63 5.87 2.34
CA CYS A 20 -15.36 5.86 0.91
C CYS A 20 -16.51 6.47 0.10
N PHE A 21 -17.76 6.12 0.45
CA PHE A 21 -18.95 6.71 -0.14
C PHE A 21 -19.00 8.23 0.03
N ILE A 22 -18.87 8.72 1.27
CA ILE A 22 -18.98 10.14 1.60
C ILE A 22 -17.89 10.96 0.87
N LEU A 23 -16.67 10.44 0.79
CA LEU A 23 -15.56 11.11 0.10
C LEU A 23 -15.78 11.21 -1.41
N LEU A 24 -16.24 10.15 -2.05
CA LEU A 24 -16.46 10.11 -3.51
C LEU A 24 -17.76 10.80 -3.97
N THR A 25 -18.70 11.05 -3.05
CA THR A 25 -20.01 11.64 -3.38
C THR A 25 -20.20 13.05 -2.84
N TYR A 26 -20.14 13.25 -1.52
CA TYR A 26 -20.48 14.51 -0.86
C TYR A 26 -19.33 15.52 -0.85
N TYR A 27 -18.08 15.05 -0.74
CA TYR A 27 -16.90 15.92 -0.72
C TYR A 27 -16.23 16.11 -2.08
N ASN A 28 -16.93 15.77 -3.18
CA ASN A 28 -16.50 16.13 -4.53
C ASN A 28 -16.73 17.63 -4.81
N GLU A 29 -16.06 18.49 -4.05
CA GLU A 29 -16.19 19.97 -4.06
C GLU A 29 -15.93 20.58 -5.44
N PHE A 30 -15.16 19.89 -6.30
CA PHE A 30 -14.73 20.37 -7.60
C PHE A 30 -15.57 19.86 -8.77
N ASN A 31 -16.62 19.04 -8.53
CA ASN A 31 -17.40 18.38 -9.58
C ASN A 31 -16.51 17.76 -10.68
N ILE A 32 -15.38 17.16 -10.27
CA ILE A 32 -14.38 16.63 -11.20
C ILE A 32 -15.04 15.52 -12.01
N LEU A 33 -15.03 15.67 -13.33
CA LEU A 33 -15.60 14.72 -14.29
C LEU A 33 -14.64 13.57 -14.59
N ASP A 34 -13.33 13.81 -14.51
CA ASP A 34 -12.31 12.76 -14.64
C ASP A 34 -12.21 11.97 -13.33
N LEU A 35 -12.56 10.68 -13.40
CA LEU A 35 -12.55 9.81 -12.22
C LEU A 35 -11.16 9.49 -11.72
N LYS A 36 -10.15 9.48 -12.61
CA LYS A 36 -8.78 9.27 -12.17
C LYS A 36 -8.37 10.41 -11.27
N GLU A 37 -8.63 11.63 -11.72
CA GLU A 37 -8.40 12.85 -10.93
C GLU A 37 -9.28 12.92 -9.69
N LEU A 38 -10.53 12.44 -9.73
CA LEU A 38 -11.38 12.37 -8.55
C LEU A 38 -10.79 11.42 -7.49
N VAL A 39 -10.37 10.23 -7.91
CA VAL A 39 -9.79 9.23 -7.00
C VAL A 39 -8.44 9.72 -6.47
N THR A 40 -7.59 10.31 -7.31
CA THR A 40 -6.34 10.91 -6.83
C THR A 40 -6.64 12.05 -5.87
N ASN A 41 -7.46 13.02 -6.26
CA ASN A 41 -7.67 14.25 -5.51
C ASN A 41 -8.57 14.09 -4.28
N GLN A 42 -9.25 12.97 -4.09
CA GLN A 42 -10.11 12.75 -2.92
C GLN A 42 -9.58 11.66 -1.99
N LEU A 43 -8.90 10.64 -2.53
CA LEU A 43 -8.41 9.51 -1.72
C LEU A 43 -6.91 9.52 -1.51
N ILE A 44 -6.13 10.13 -2.42
CA ILE A 44 -4.66 10.10 -2.39
C ILE A 44 -4.08 11.46 -2.01
N SER A 45 -4.54 12.54 -2.63
CA SER A 45 -4.08 13.92 -2.45
C SER A 45 -5.28 14.86 -2.23
N PRO A 46 -5.95 14.77 -1.07
CA PRO A 46 -7.16 15.57 -0.78
C PRO A 46 -6.99 17.07 -0.70
N PHE A 47 -5.75 17.53 -0.77
CA PHE A 47 -5.34 18.92 -0.59
C PHE A 47 -4.65 19.41 -1.85
N PRO A 48 -5.37 19.60 -2.97
CA PRO A 48 -4.82 20.37 -4.07
C PRO A 48 -4.56 21.80 -3.55
N SER A 49 -3.32 22.27 -3.69
CA SER A 49 -2.92 23.61 -3.26
C SER A 49 -3.40 24.65 -4.27
N GLU A 50 -4.70 24.93 -4.29
CA GLU A 50 -5.21 26.15 -4.90
C GLU A 50 -5.42 27.21 -3.81
N ASN A 51 -5.05 28.45 -4.14
CA ASN A 51 -4.75 29.54 -3.19
C ASN A 51 -5.91 29.99 -2.28
N GLU A 52 -7.11 29.39 -2.37
CA GLU A 52 -8.31 29.81 -1.63
C GLU A 52 -9.11 28.65 -1.01
N GLN A 53 -8.58 27.42 -0.93
CA GLN A 53 -9.32 26.33 -0.31
C GLN A 53 -9.41 26.43 1.21
N GLN A 54 -10.64 26.54 1.73
CA GLN A 54 -10.94 26.17 3.12
C GLN A 54 -10.89 24.65 3.24
N LEU A 55 -9.75 24.13 3.68
CA LEU A 55 -9.58 22.74 4.05
C LEU A 55 -10.58 22.37 5.15
N SER A 56 -11.63 21.62 4.80
CA SER A 56 -12.57 21.13 5.81
C SER A 56 -11.87 20.10 6.70
N PHE A 57 -11.64 20.46 7.96
CA PHE A 57 -10.96 19.61 8.95
C PHE A 57 -11.58 18.19 9.05
N ILE A 58 -12.89 18.09 8.82
CA ILE A 58 -13.64 16.83 8.77
C ILE A 58 -13.17 15.93 7.61
N LYS A 59 -12.92 16.49 6.42
CA LYS A 59 -12.40 15.74 5.25
C LYS A 59 -11.02 15.15 5.53
N LEU A 60 -10.14 15.93 6.18
CA LEU A 60 -8.81 15.48 6.60
C LEU A 60 -8.89 14.30 7.58
N ILE A 61 -9.76 14.41 8.61
CA ILE A 61 -9.98 13.32 9.58
C ILE A 61 -10.52 12.07 8.88
N MET A 62 -11.49 12.22 7.98
CA MET A 62 -12.07 11.07 7.28
C MET A 62 -11.05 10.35 6.40
N ILE A 63 -10.15 11.07 5.74
CA ILE A 63 -9.17 10.45 4.85
C ILE A 63 -8.09 9.73 5.63
N LEU A 64 -7.55 10.37 6.67
CA LEU A 64 -6.62 9.71 7.59
C LEU A 64 -7.30 8.51 8.27
N GLY A 65 -8.53 8.69 8.72
CA GLY A 65 -9.35 7.62 9.29
C GLY A 65 -9.53 6.47 8.31
N PHE A 66 -9.84 6.75 7.04
CA PHE A 66 -9.99 5.73 6.00
C PHE A 66 -8.68 5.00 5.70
N SER A 67 -7.56 5.70 5.58
CA SER A 67 -6.25 5.08 5.34
C SER A 67 -5.81 4.19 6.50
N PHE A 68 -6.03 4.66 7.74
CA PHE A 68 -5.68 3.87 8.93
C PHE A 68 -6.62 2.69 9.13
N VAL A 69 -7.94 2.89 8.99
CA VAL A 69 -8.91 1.81 9.14
C VAL A 69 -8.69 0.75 8.06
N SER A 70 -8.56 1.12 6.79
CA SER A 70 -8.45 0.17 5.69
C SER A 70 -7.23 -0.75 5.84
N PHE A 71 -6.07 -0.23 6.24
CA PHE A 71 -4.81 -0.99 6.38
C PHE A 71 -4.42 -1.33 7.83
N LEU A 72 -5.35 -1.15 8.79
CA LEU A 72 -5.06 -1.29 10.21
C LEU A 72 -4.41 -2.63 10.59
N SER A 73 -4.85 -3.74 9.98
CA SER A 73 -4.31 -5.06 10.33
C SER A 73 -2.91 -5.25 9.76
N THR A 74 -2.66 -4.73 8.55
CA THR A 74 -1.34 -4.72 7.93
C THR A 74 -0.35 -3.91 8.75
N TYR A 75 -0.71 -2.68 9.14
CA TYR A 75 0.13 -1.82 9.97
C TYR A 75 0.36 -2.42 11.36
N LYS A 76 -0.68 -2.96 11.99
CA LYS A 76 -0.57 -3.64 13.28
C LYS A 76 0.39 -4.83 13.19
N MET A 77 0.27 -5.67 12.15
CA MET A 77 1.19 -6.79 11.94
C MET A 77 2.62 -6.32 11.69
N MET A 78 2.84 -5.26 10.91
CA MET A 78 4.18 -4.71 10.69
C MET A 78 4.81 -4.14 11.97
N ALA A 79 4.02 -3.53 12.84
CA ALA A 79 4.47 -3.05 14.15
C ALA A 79 4.74 -4.21 15.13
N GLU A 80 3.91 -5.26 15.08
CA GLU A 80 4.03 -6.46 15.94
C GLU A 80 5.13 -7.43 15.51
N ILE A 81 5.59 -7.38 14.25
CA ILE A 81 6.80 -8.06 13.80
C ILE A 81 8.00 -7.33 14.43
N SER A 82 8.14 -7.54 15.73
CA SER A 82 9.24 -7.09 16.57
C SER A 82 10.51 -7.91 16.28
N VAL A 83 11.62 -7.50 16.89
CA VAL A 83 12.88 -8.24 16.86
C VAL A 83 12.65 -9.72 17.22
N ASP A 84 11.78 -10.02 18.18
CA ASP A 84 11.57 -11.39 18.67
C ASP A 84 10.87 -12.28 17.64
N MET A 85 9.80 -11.81 17.00
CA MET A 85 9.17 -12.57 15.90
C MET A 85 10.15 -12.75 14.73
N LYS A 86 10.96 -11.71 14.45
CA LYS A 86 12.01 -11.79 13.43
C LYS A 86 13.06 -12.84 13.79
N MET A 87 13.52 -12.90 15.04
CA MET A 87 14.48 -13.91 15.51
C MET A 87 13.89 -15.32 15.47
N MET A 88 12.64 -15.49 15.87
CA MET A 88 11.94 -16.77 15.80
C MET A 88 11.80 -17.26 14.36
N ILE A 89 11.39 -16.41 13.42
CA ILE A 89 11.30 -16.81 12.01
C ILE A 89 12.71 -17.09 11.44
N LYS A 90 13.72 -16.33 11.87
CA LYS A 90 15.11 -16.52 11.44
C LYS A 90 15.68 -17.87 11.88
N SER A 91 15.37 -18.34 13.10
CA SER A 91 15.86 -19.64 13.61
C SER A 91 15.31 -20.84 12.84
N HIS A 92 14.11 -20.70 12.25
CA HIS A 92 13.49 -21.73 11.41
C HIS A 92 13.87 -21.65 9.93
N CYS A 93 14.65 -20.64 9.52
CA CYS A 93 15.04 -20.44 8.12
C CYS A 93 16.49 -20.87 7.87
N LYS A 94 16.70 -21.67 6.82
CA LYS A 94 18.06 -22.12 6.41
C LYS A 94 18.93 -20.99 5.84
N ASN A 95 18.31 -19.99 5.22
CA ASN A 95 18.98 -18.89 4.50
C ASN A 95 18.28 -17.56 4.80
N GLU A 96 19.04 -16.46 4.75
CA GLU A 96 18.50 -15.09 4.92
C GLU A 96 17.43 -14.75 3.88
N ARG A 97 17.55 -15.27 2.65
CA ARG A 97 16.51 -15.10 1.61
C ARG A 97 15.20 -15.78 1.97
N CYS A 98 15.25 -16.99 2.52
CA CYS A 98 14.04 -17.72 2.94
C CYS A 98 13.36 -17.01 4.11
N TYR A 99 14.16 -16.43 5.01
CA TYR A 99 13.69 -15.59 6.10
C TYR A 99 12.94 -14.35 5.60
N GLN A 100 13.54 -13.59 4.68
CA GLN A 100 12.92 -12.40 4.08
C GLN A 100 11.63 -12.73 3.33
N ILE A 101 11.64 -13.79 2.50
CA ILE A 101 10.45 -14.23 1.77
C ILE A 101 9.33 -14.63 2.73
N SER A 102 9.65 -15.29 3.85
CA SER A 102 8.65 -15.74 4.82
C SER A 102 7.98 -14.57 5.53
N ILE A 103 8.74 -13.56 5.97
CA ILE A 103 8.19 -12.33 6.55
C ILE A 103 7.32 -11.59 5.54
N MET A 104 7.82 -11.42 4.32
CA MET A 104 7.07 -10.74 3.26
C MET A 104 5.77 -11.44 2.93
N LYS A 105 5.78 -12.78 2.85
CA LYS A 105 4.59 -13.57 2.58
C LYS A 105 3.51 -13.36 3.65
N ILE A 106 3.89 -13.25 4.92
CA ILE A 106 2.95 -13.02 6.02
C ILE A 106 2.26 -11.66 5.87
N ILE A 107 3.05 -10.61 5.62
CA ILE A 107 2.54 -9.24 5.51
C ILE A 107 1.73 -9.05 4.24
N ILE A 108 2.25 -9.49 3.09
CA ILE A 108 1.56 -9.40 1.80
C ILE A 108 0.22 -10.14 1.84
N ASN A 109 0.12 -11.30 2.49
CA ASN A 109 -1.14 -12.03 2.58
C ASN A 109 -2.24 -11.25 3.33
N ILE A 110 -1.88 -10.44 4.32
CA ILE A 110 -2.83 -9.60 5.05
C ILE A 110 -3.15 -8.36 4.22
N PHE A 111 -2.12 -7.70 3.68
CA PHE A 111 -2.25 -6.53 2.84
C PHE A 111 -3.13 -6.78 1.61
N VAL A 112 -2.90 -7.85 0.87
CA VAL A 112 -3.67 -8.20 -0.34
C VAL A 112 -5.16 -8.33 -0.01
N LYS A 113 -5.51 -8.92 1.14
CA LYS A 113 -6.91 -9.04 1.55
C LYS A 113 -7.53 -7.68 1.84
N GLU A 114 -6.85 -6.83 2.61
CA GLU A 114 -7.34 -5.48 2.93
C GLU A 114 -7.45 -4.61 1.66
N PHE A 115 -6.45 -4.66 0.79
CA PHE A 115 -6.42 -3.93 -0.46
C PHE A 115 -7.53 -4.36 -1.43
N LEU A 116 -7.79 -5.66 -1.57
CA LEU A 116 -8.87 -6.15 -2.43
C LEU A 116 -10.24 -5.64 -1.99
N TRP A 117 -10.52 -5.61 -0.69
CA TRP A 117 -11.78 -5.03 -0.18
C TRP A 117 -11.90 -3.56 -0.54
N GLN A 118 -10.84 -2.79 -0.32
CA GLN A 118 -10.82 -1.38 -0.65
C GLN A 118 -10.99 -1.12 -2.16
N ALA A 119 -10.28 -1.87 -2.99
CA ALA A 119 -10.38 -1.81 -4.44
C ALA A 119 -11.81 -2.13 -4.92
N LEU A 120 -12.45 -3.16 -4.34
CA LEU A 120 -13.83 -3.52 -4.64
C LEU A 120 -14.81 -2.39 -4.29
N PHE A 121 -14.62 -1.70 -3.15
CA PHE A 121 -15.48 -0.56 -2.81
C PHE A 121 -15.33 0.58 -3.80
N ILE A 122 -14.09 0.95 -4.13
CA ILE A 122 -13.80 2.01 -5.10
C ILE A 122 -14.44 1.67 -6.46
N LEU A 123 -14.21 0.47 -6.98
CA LEU A 123 -14.77 0.02 -8.25
C LEU A 123 -16.30 -0.06 -8.24
N TYR A 124 -16.90 -0.58 -7.16
CA TYR A 124 -18.34 -0.67 -7.02
C TYR A 124 -19.00 0.70 -7.11
N PHE A 125 -18.52 1.68 -6.32
CA PHE A 125 -19.07 3.03 -6.35
C PHE A 125 -18.90 3.72 -7.69
N LEU A 126 -17.72 3.58 -8.29
CA LEU A 126 -17.43 4.20 -9.58
C LEU A 126 -18.28 3.58 -10.69
N SER A 127 -18.53 2.26 -10.67
CA SER A 127 -19.40 1.59 -11.65
C SER A 127 -20.86 2.03 -11.58
N ILE A 128 -21.36 2.34 -10.37
CA ILE A 128 -22.74 2.82 -10.17
C ILE A 128 -22.88 4.25 -10.67
N LYS A 129 -21.90 5.11 -10.36
CA LYS A 129 -21.97 6.54 -10.65
C LYS A 129 -21.52 6.88 -12.07
N TYR A 130 -20.63 6.09 -12.66
CA TYR A 130 -20.04 6.32 -13.98
C TYR A 130 -20.00 5.02 -14.78
N GLN A 131 -20.82 4.93 -15.83
CA GLN A 131 -20.98 3.70 -16.64
C GLN A 131 -19.94 3.57 -17.77
N SER A 132 -18.86 4.35 -17.77
CA SER A 132 -17.87 4.36 -18.85
C SER A 132 -16.75 3.35 -18.63
N ILE A 133 -16.56 2.44 -19.58
CA ILE A 133 -15.54 1.37 -19.55
C ILE A 133 -14.12 1.94 -19.52
N VAL A 134 -13.84 2.97 -20.32
CA VAL A 134 -12.51 3.61 -20.37
C VAL A 134 -12.10 4.10 -19.00
N VAL A 135 -13.05 4.67 -18.27
CA VAL A 135 -12.81 5.25 -16.96
C VAL A 135 -12.59 4.17 -15.88
N VAL A 136 -13.25 3.03 -16.00
CA VAL A 136 -12.99 1.86 -15.15
C VAL A 136 -11.56 1.33 -15.36
N VAL A 137 -11.06 1.34 -16.61
CA VAL A 137 -9.70 0.91 -16.93
C VAL A 137 -8.66 1.84 -16.30
N ASP A 138 -8.87 3.16 -16.35
CA ASP A 138 -7.94 4.12 -15.74
C ASP A 138 -7.86 3.98 -14.21
N VAL A 139 -9.01 3.73 -13.58
CA VAL A 139 -9.08 3.48 -12.12
C VAL A 139 -8.42 2.15 -11.76
N LEU A 140 -8.63 1.10 -12.56
CA LEU A 140 -7.95 -0.19 -12.35
C LEU A 140 -6.43 -0.04 -12.48
N CYS A 141 -5.97 0.75 -13.45
CA CYS A 141 -4.57 1.08 -13.60
C CYS A 141 -4.05 1.78 -12.34
N LEU A 142 -4.73 2.83 -11.87
CA LEU A 142 -4.38 3.55 -10.64
C LEU A 142 -4.33 2.63 -9.41
N LEU A 143 -5.30 1.73 -9.24
CA LEU A 143 -5.31 0.76 -8.15
C LEU A 143 -4.11 -0.19 -8.25
N PHE A 144 -3.76 -0.63 -9.46
CA PHE A 144 -2.57 -1.45 -9.67
C PHE A 144 -1.28 -0.70 -9.31
N VAL A 145 -1.17 0.57 -9.68
CA VAL A 145 -0.04 1.44 -9.29
C VAL A 145 0.09 1.49 -7.77
N TRP A 146 -1.02 1.81 -7.11
CA TRP A 146 -1.06 1.95 -5.66
C TRP A 146 -0.63 0.65 -4.99
N PHE A 147 -1.17 -0.49 -5.41
CA PHE A 147 -0.78 -1.80 -4.88
C PHE A 147 0.73 -2.05 -4.94
N LEU A 148 1.36 -1.69 -6.06
CA LEU A 148 2.80 -1.86 -6.24
C LEU A 148 3.61 -0.96 -5.32
N VAL A 149 3.25 0.33 -5.23
CA VAL A 149 3.93 1.30 -4.36
C VAL A 149 3.91 0.82 -2.91
N ASP A 150 2.73 0.45 -2.39
CA ASP A 150 2.57 -0.03 -1.01
C ASP A 150 3.32 -1.35 -0.77
N SER A 151 3.31 -2.26 -1.74
CA SER A 151 4.06 -3.52 -1.62
C SER A 151 5.57 -3.29 -1.48
N ILE A 152 6.11 -2.31 -2.22
CA ILE A 152 7.53 -1.97 -2.20
C ILE A 152 7.90 -1.25 -0.91
N THR A 153 7.10 -0.29 -0.46
CA THR A 153 7.34 0.41 0.80
C THR A 153 7.29 -0.56 1.98
N TYR A 154 6.33 -1.48 2.02
CA TYR A 154 6.28 -2.51 3.06
C TYR A 154 7.48 -3.46 3.01
N PHE A 155 7.96 -3.81 1.81
CA PHE A 155 9.20 -4.57 1.67
C PHE A 155 10.39 -3.84 2.28
N LEU A 156 10.55 -2.55 1.99
CA LEU A 156 11.66 -1.75 2.51
C LEU A 156 11.58 -1.61 4.05
N ILE A 157 10.40 -1.30 4.59
CA ILE A 157 10.19 -1.17 6.04
C ILE A 157 10.56 -2.48 6.75
N THR A 158 10.10 -3.61 6.23
CA THR A 158 10.34 -4.90 6.89
C THR A 158 11.78 -5.37 6.76
N TYR A 159 12.46 -4.99 5.67
CA TYR A 159 13.87 -5.29 5.44
C TYR A 159 14.79 -4.48 6.36
N PHE A 160 14.57 -3.16 6.47
CA PHE A 160 15.51 -2.27 7.15
C PHE A 160 15.21 -2.07 8.65
N CYS A 161 13.97 -2.23 9.08
CA CYS A 161 13.58 -1.81 10.43
C CYS A 161 13.55 -2.97 11.39
N SER A 162 14.30 -2.90 12.48
CA SER A 162 14.24 -3.89 13.57
C SER A 162 13.37 -3.44 14.74
N ASP A 163 13.11 -2.14 14.87
CA ASP A 163 12.40 -1.53 15.99
C ASP A 163 10.94 -1.22 15.61
N SER A 164 10.00 -1.51 16.52
CA SER A 164 8.56 -1.25 16.35
C SER A 164 8.22 0.24 16.33
N VAL A 165 8.99 1.09 17.02
CA VAL A 165 8.75 2.55 16.97
C VAL A 165 9.15 3.08 15.60
N LEU A 166 10.28 2.61 15.07
CA LEU A 166 10.80 3.02 13.78
C LEU A 166 9.94 2.50 12.62
N THR A 167 9.33 1.31 12.74
CA THR A 167 8.35 0.84 11.75
C THR A 167 7.11 1.73 11.71
N ILE A 168 6.57 2.17 12.86
CA ILE A 168 5.41 3.09 12.91
C ILE A 168 5.73 4.44 12.26
N VAL A 169 6.91 4.99 12.55
CA VAL A 169 7.36 6.25 11.92
C VAL A 169 7.47 6.09 10.40
N LEU A 170 8.02 4.97 9.91
CA LEU A 170 8.14 4.76 8.47
C LEU A 170 6.83 4.43 7.78
N ILE A 171 5.87 3.78 8.45
CA ILE A 171 4.49 3.66 7.95
C ILE A 171 3.85 5.05 7.80
N SER A 172 4.14 5.97 8.73
CA SER A 172 3.64 7.35 8.62
C SER A 172 4.26 8.11 7.44
N ILE A 173 5.55 7.88 7.19
CA ILE A 173 6.28 8.44 6.04
C ILE A 173 5.85 7.78 4.71
N GLU A 174 5.44 6.52 4.73
CA GLU A 174 4.94 5.78 3.57
C GLU A 174 3.70 6.45 2.95
N ILE A 175 2.82 7.03 3.76
CA ILE A 175 1.67 7.82 3.28
C ILE A 175 2.14 9.01 2.42
N ILE A 176 3.24 9.66 2.78
CA ILE A 176 3.81 10.79 2.02
C ILE A 176 4.45 10.26 0.72
N PHE A 177 5.19 9.15 0.79
CA PHE A 177 5.77 8.53 -0.40
C PHE A 177 4.74 8.05 -1.40
N ARG A 178 3.58 7.57 -0.92
CA ARG A 178 2.47 7.14 -1.77
C ARG A 178 2.03 8.25 -2.73
N ILE A 179 1.93 9.49 -2.22
CA ILE A 179 1.55 10.66 -3.02
C ILE A 179 2.60 10.96 -4.09
N PHE A 180 3.87 10.97 -3.72
CA PHE A 180 4.97 11.24 -4.65
C PHE A 180 5.05 10.20 -5.78
N PHE A 181 4.92 8.91 -5.44
CA PHE A 181 5.15 7.83 -6.38
C PHE A 181 3.96 7.51 -7.30
N ILE A 182 2.73 7.80 -6.89
CA ILE A 182 1.55 7.65 -7.77
C ILE A 182 1.66 8.57 -9.00
N ASN A 183 2.19 9.79 -8.83
CA ASN A 183 2.40 10.73 -9.93
C ASN A 183 3.65 10.41 -10.78
N HIS A 184 4.54 9.56 -10.26
CA HIS A 184 5.86 9.27 -10.84
C HIS A 184 6.09 7.78 -11.07
N ILE A 185 5.04 7.03 -11.43
CA ILE A 185 5.11 5.57 -11.53
C ILE A 185 6.16 5.07 -12.55
N THR A 186 6.38 5.82 -13.62
CA THR A 186 7.36 5.49 -14.66
C THR A 186 8.78 5.45 -14.10
N TYR A 187 9.10 6.33 -13.16
CA TYR A 187 10.39 6.34 -12.46
C TYR A 187 10.52 5.13 -11.53
N LEU A 188 9.44 4.71 -10.87
CA LEU A 188 9.46 3.56 -9.97
C LEU A 188 9.66 2.25 -10.73
N LEU A 189 8.94 2.06 -11.84
CA LEU A 189 9.14 0.92 -12.75
C LEU A 189 10.57 0.90 -13.32
N MET A 190 11.12 2.07 -13.69
CA MET A 190 12.51 2.18 -14.13
C MET A 190 13.51 1.81 -13.03
N ILE A 191 13.32 2.30 -11.79
CA ILE A 191 14.17 1.94 -10.65
C ILE A 191 14.09 0.45 -10.35
N PHE A 192 12.90 -0.16 -10.43
CA PHE A 192 12.71 -1.58 -10.18
C PHE A 192 13.37 -2.44 -11.28
N CYS A 193 13.24 -2.03 -12.55
CA CYS A 193 13.96 -2.65 -13.67
C CYS A 193 15.47 -2.53 -13.48
N LEU A 194 15.99 -1.36 -13.11
CA LEU A 194 17.41 -1.14 -12.84
C LEU A 194 17.91 -1.99 -11.66
N PHE A 195 17.13 -2.10 -10.59
CA PHE A 195 17.44 -2.95 -9.44
C PHE A 195 17.46 -4.43 -9.84
N TYR A 196 16.49 -4.89 -10.63
CA TYR A 196 16.45 -6.26 -11.13
C TYR A 196 17.64 -6.55 -12.06
N CYS A 197 17.98 -5.63 -12.96
CA CYS A 197 19.17 -5.70 -13.79
C CYS A 197 20.43 -5.75 -12.93
N PHE A 198 20.55 -4.92 -11.89
CA PHE A 198 21.70 -4.95 -10.97
C PHE A 198 21.82 -6.28 -10.23
N VAL A 199 20.72 -6.83 -9.72
CA VAL A 199 20.69 -8.16 -9.06
C VAL A 199 21.03 -9.27 -10.05
N ALA A 200 20.53 -9.22 -11.29
CA ALA A 200 20.85 -10.18 -12.35
C ALA A 200 22.34 -10.13 -12.71
N ILE A 201 22.92 -8.94 -12.85
CA ILE A 201 24.36 -8.73 -13.09
C ILE A 201 25.20 -9.28 -11.92
N ARG A 202 24.76 -9.06 -10.68
CA ARG A 202 25.43 -9.61 -9.48
C ARG A 202 25.38 -11.14 -9.45
N ARG A 203 24.25 -11.75 -9.82
CA ARG A 203 24.12 -13.22 -9.95
C ARG A 203 25.06 -13.77 -11.04
N LEU A 204 25.16 -13.09 -12.19
CA LEU A 204 26.07 -13.48 -13.28
C LEU A 204 27.54 -13.41 -12.84
N LYS A 205 27.95 -12.38 -12.09
CA LYS A 205 29.31 -12.29 -11.52
C LYS A 205 29.60 -13.42 -10.50
N CYS A 206 28.65 -13.77 -9.64
CA CYS A 206 28.81 -14.89 -8.68
C CYS A 206 28.94 -16.26 -9.37
N VAL A 207 28.24 -16.50 -10.48
CA VAL A 207 28.34 -17.78 -11.23
C VAL A 207 29.68 -17.87 -11.97
N ARG A 208 30.20 -16.76 -12.49
CA ARG A 208 31.46 -16.72 -13.24
C ARG A 208 32.70 -16.90 -12.35
N ASN A 209 32.64 -16.48 -11.07
CA ASN A 209 33.75 -16.65 -10.12
C ASN A 209 33.90 -18.07 -9.54
N LYS A 210 32.95 -18.98 -9.72
CA LYS A 210 33.10 -20.38 -9.24
C LYS A 210 33.94 -21.28 -10.15
N LYS A 211 34.30 -20.82 -11.36
CA LYS A 211 35.09 -21.63 -12.32
C LYS A 211 36.61 -21.55 -12.15
N TRP A 212 37.13 -20.83 -11.14
CA TRP A 212 38.58 -20.59 -10.99
C TRP A 212 39.14 -21.01 -9.61
N ILE A 213 38.49 -21.97 -8.94
CA ILE A 213 39.05 -22.65 -7.77
C ILE A 213 39.10 -24.15 -8.09
N HIS A 214 39.88 -24.49 -9.11
CA HIS A 214 40.47 -25.80 -9.31
C HIS A 214 41.61 -25.60 -10.29
N ASN A 215 42.76 -25.25 -9.72
CA ASN A 215 44.10 -25.70 -10.10
C ASN A 215 45.01 -25.40 -8.92
#